data_AF-A0A6A1V658-F1
#
_entry.id   AF-A0A6A1V658-F1
#
_cell.length_a   1.000
_cell.length_b   1.000
_cell.length_c   1.000
_cell.angle_alpha   90.00
_cell.angle_beta   90.00
_cell.angle_gamma   90.00
#
_symmetry.space_group_name_H-M   'P 1'
#
loop_
_entity.id
_entity.type
_entity.pdbx_description
1 polymer ?
#
loop_
_entity_poly.entity_id
_entity_poly.type
_entity_poly.pdbx_seq_one_letter_code
_entity_poly.pdbx_strand_id
1 'polypeptide(L)' 'MELPNPDPLTGRAEHGDRDRHTCIAIRNVCRLKAILDKAGIPYTLSRYGRPAIFTRDPDANALEFTQVDNWNH' A
#
# COMPACT_ATOMS: atom_id res chain seq x y z
N MET A 1 1.21 -17.84 -21.65
CA MET A 1 1.47 -18.90 -20.67
C MET A 1 1.47 -18.24 -19.32
N GLU A 2 0.40 -18.39 -18.54
CA GLU A 2 0.37 -17.91 -17.16
C GLU A 2 0.82 -19.07 -16.29
N LEU A 3 1.89 -18.85 -15.52
CA LEU A 3 2.34 -19.80 -14.51
C LEU A 3 1.47 -19.61 -13.27
N PRO A 4 1.20 -20.67 -12.50
CA PRO A 4 0.53 -20.51 -11.21
C PRO A 4 1.31 -19.52 -10.35
N ASN A 5 0.62 -18.58 -9.72
CA ASN A 5 1.25 -17.60 -8.83
C ASN A 5 2.01 -18.37 -7.73
N PRO A 6 3.35 -18.24 -7.67
CA PRO A 6 4.16 -18.95 -6.68
C PRO A 6 3.92 -18.42 -5.27
N ASP A 7 3.30 -17.24 -5.12
CA ASP A 7 3.04 -16.61 -3.84
C ASP A 7 1.58 -16.85 -3.40
N PRO A 8 1.35 -17.51 -2.26
CA PRO A 8 0.00 -17.82 -1.80
C PRO A 8 -0.79 -16.55 -1.49
N LEU A 9 -2.00 -16.47 -2.06
CA LEU A 9 -2.99 -15.43 -1.80
C LEU A 9 -3.62 -15.54 -0.38
N THR A 10 -3.44 -16.69 0.28
CA THR A 10 -4.02 -17.01 1.60
C THR A 10 -2.96 -17.00 2.69
N GLY A 11 -3.34 -16.61 3.92
CA GLY A 11 -2.43 -16.60 5.08
C GLY A 11 -1.60 -15.31 5.22
N ARG A 12 -1.89 -14.29 4.39
CA ARG A 12 -1.27 -12.97 4.50
C ARG A 12 -1.86 -12.18 5.67
N ALA A 13 -1.04 -11.36 6.33
CA ALA A 13 -1.53 -10.53 7.42
C ALA A 13 -2.57 -9.52 6.90
N GLU A 14 -3.65 -9.30 7.68
CA GLU A 14 -4.72 -8.37 7.31
C GLU A 14 -4.20 -6.94 7.10
N HIS A 15 -3.24 -6.52 7.93
CA HIS A 15 -2.61 -5.20 7.84
C HIS A 15 -1.26 -5.30 7.14
N GLY A 16 -1.01 -4.44 6.15
CA GLY A 16 0.20 -4.48 5.32
C GLY A 16 1.51 -4.23 6.08
N ASP A 17 1.46 -3.60 7.25
CA ASP A 17 2.62 -3.35 8.13
C ASP A 17 3.21 -4.64 8.71
N ARG A 18 2.41 -5.70 8.82
CA ARG A 18 2.79 -7.03 9.32
C ARG A 18 3.07 -8.04 8.21
N ASP A 19 3.04 -7.59 6.96
CA ASP A 19 3.36 -8.41 5.80
C ASP A 19 4.60 -7.88 5.09
N ARG A 20 5.22 -8.72 4.26
CA ARG A 20 6.22 -8.26 3.30
C ARG A 20 5.55 -7.27 2.35
N HIS A 21 6.06 -6.05 2.31
CA HIS A 21 5.53 -4.98 1.48
C HIS A 21 6.64 -4.23 0.77
N THR A 22 6.29 -3.64 -0.38
CA THR A 22 7.15 -2.67 -1.06
C THR A 22 6.72 -1.26 -0.65
N CYS A 23 7.67 -0.48 -0.12
CA CYS A 23 7.42 0.89 0.31
C CYS A 23 7.80 1.89 -0.80
N ILE A 24 6.87 2.78 -1.14
CA ILE A 24 6.98 3.77 -2.20
C ILE A 24 6.81 5.16 -1.58
N ALA A 25 7.83 6.01 -1.75
CA ALA A 25 7.76 7.40 -1.33
C ALA A 25 6.88 8.23 -2.28
N ILE A 26 5.92 8.96 -1.72
CA ILE A 26 5.04 9.85 -2.47
C ILE A 26 4.99 11.25 -1.86
N ARG A 27 4.53 12.23 -2.63
CA ARG A 27 4.45 13.63 -2.15
C ARG A 27 3.16 13.96 -1.39
N ASN A 28 2.08 13.24 -1.66
CA ASN A 28 0.77 13.57 -1.09
C ASN A 28 -0.12 12.34 -0.92
N VAL A 29 -0.25 11.89 0.33
CA VAL A 29 -1.08 10.74 0.71
C VAL A 29 -2.57 11.04 0.59
N CYS A 30 -3.02 12.26 0.88
CA CYS A 30 -4.43 12.66 0.74
C CYS A 30 -4.92 12.54 -0.71
N ARG A 31 -4.06 12.88 -1.68
CA ARG A 31 -4.37 12.74 -3.11
C ARG A 31 -4.50 11.28 -3.50
N LEU A 32 -3.58 10.41 -3.03
CA LEU A 32 -3.68 8.97 -3.28
C LEU A 32 -4.95 8.39 -2.65
N LYS A 33 -5.27 8.77 -1.41
CA LYS A 33 -6.50 8.37 -0.72
C LYS A 33 -7.75 8.63 -1.58
N ALA A 34 -7.90 9.85 -2.10
CA ALA A 34 -9.04 10.22 -2.94
C ALA A 34 -9.12 9.42 -4.24
N ILE A 35 -7.97 9.04 -4.83
CA ILE A 35 -7.91 8.18 -6.02
C ILE A 35 -8.38 6.77 -5.67
N LEU A 36 -7.91 6.20 -4.57
CA LEU A 36 -8.30 4.87 -4.10
C LEU A 36 -9.78 4.81 -3.73
N ASP A 37 -10.29 5.82 -3.01
CA ASP A 37 -11.71 5.97 -2.68
C ASP A 37 -12.58 5.99 -3.94
N LYS A 38 -12.21 6.81 -4.94
CA LYS A 38 -12.93 6.90 -6.22
C LYS A 38 -12.90 5.59 -7.01
N ALA A 39 -11.81 4.84 -6.91
CA ALA A 39 -11.64 3.56 -7.57
C ALA A 39 -12.29 2.39 -6.82
N GLY A 40 -12.78 2.61 -5.59
CA GLY A 40 -13.31 1.53 -4.74
C GLY A 40 -12.25 0.54 -4.27
N ILE A 41 -10.98 0.95 -4.23
CA ILE A 41 -9.87 0.09 -3.83
C ILE A 41 -9.73 0.15 -2.30
N PRO A 42 -9.78 -0.99 -1.60
CA PRO A 42 -9.61 -1.03 -0.15
C PRO A 42 -8.17 -0.68 0.26
N TYR A 43 -8.04 0.05 1.37
CA TYR A 43 -6.75 0.39 1.94
C TYR A 43 -6.85 0.58 3.46
N THR A 44 -5.71 0.55 4.14
CA THR A 44 -5.59 0.93 5.55
C THR A 44 -4.64 2.12 5.70
N LEU A 45 -4.84 2.91 6.75
CA LEU A 45 -3.92 4.00 7.12
C LEU A 45 -2.86 3.48 8.09
N SER A 46 -1.66 4.05 8.04
CA SER A 46 -0.63 3.77 9.02
C SER A 46 -1.11 4.06 10.44
N ARG A 47 -0.75 3.16 11.35
CA ARG A 47 -0.92 3.38 12.78
C ARG A 47 0.06 4.47 13.24
N TYR A 48 -0.31 5.23 14.27
CA TYR A 48 0.57 6.19 14.97
C TYR A 48 0.96 7.47 14.22
N GLY A 49 0.10 8.00 13.35
CA GLY A 49 0.19 9.39 12.89
C GLY A 49 1.17 9.66 11.75
N ARG A 50 1.81 8.62 11.19
CA ARG A 50 2.57 8.77 9.95
C ARG A 50 1.61 8.90 8.76
N PRO A 51 1.84 9.85 7.84
CA PRO A 51 1.10 9.93 6.59
C PRO A 51 1.53 8.76 5.69
N ALA A 52 0.88 7.62 5.84
CA ALA A 52 1.08 6.47 4.96
C ALA A 52 -0.20 5.65 4.76
N ILE A 53 -0.32 5.06 3.58
CA ILE A 53 -1.43 4.19 3.15
C ILE A 53 -0.87 2.81 2.80
N PHE A 54 -1.56 1.76 3.21
CA PHE A 54 -1.31 0.40 2.79
C PHE A 54 -2.47 -0.11 1.93
N THR A 55 -2.17 -0.73 0.79
CA THR A 55 -3.17 -1.40 -0.06
C THR A 55 -2.58 -2.67 -0.65
N ARG A 56 -3.40 -3.44 -1.36
CA ARG A 56 -3.03 -4.71 -1.99
C ARG A 56 -3.21 -4.58 -3.50
N ASP A 57 -2.24 -5.10 -4.25
CA ASP A 57 -2.43 -5.30 -5.68
C ASP A 57 -3.32 -6.56 -5.94
N PRO A 58 -3.71 -6.85 -7.19
CA PRO A 58 -4.51 -8.03 -7.51
C PRO A 58 -3.86 -9.37 -7.12
N ASP A 59 -2.54 -9.40 -6.98
CA ASP A 59 -1.74 -10.57 -6.56
C ASP A 59 -1.55 -10.63 -5.03
N ALA A 60 -2.31 -9.82 -4.29
CA ALA A 60 -2.28 -9.69 -2.84
C ALA A 60 -0.93 -9.22 -2.24
N ASN A 61 -0.05 -8.61 -3.04
CA ASN A 61 1.17 -7.98 -2.53
C ASN A 61 0.83 -6.70 -1.77
N ALA A 62 1.40 -6.54 -0.57
CA ALA A 62 1.24 -5.31 0.18
C ALA A 62 2.08 -4.20 -0.44
N LEU A 63 1.44 -3.07 -0.68
CA LEU A 63 2.06 -1.82 -1.11
C LEU A 63 1.90 -0.80 -0.01
N GLU A 64 3.00 -0.22 0.46
CA GLU A 64 3.01 0.93 1.36
C GLU A 64 3.33 2.19 0.57
N PHE A 65 2.54 3.24 0.75
CA PHE A 65 2.77 4.56 0.19
C PHE A 65 2.98 5.54 1.34
N THR A 66 4.21 5.97 1.53
CA THR A 66 4.59 6.87 2.62
C THR A 66 4.85 8.28 2.10
N GLN A 67 4.31 9.29 2.76
CA GLN A 67 4.59 10.67 2.38
C GLN A 67 5.98 11.06 2.83
N VAL A 68 6.78 11.58 1.90
CA VAL A 68 8.04 12.24 2.21
C VAL A 68 7.85 13.74 2.05
N ASP A 69 8.32 14.52 3.02
CA ASP A 69 8.40 15.96 2.87
C ASP A 69 9.35 16.30 1.72
N ASN A 70 9.08 17.38 1.00
CA ASN A 70 9.91 17.80 -0.12
C ASN A 70 11.35 17.97 0.40
N TRP A 71 12.26 17.14 -0.10
CA TRP A 71 13.69 17.28 0.10
C TRP A 71 14.13 18.56 -0.62
N ASN A 72 14.16 19.68 0.10
CA ASN A 72 14.85 20.89 -0.35
C ASN A 72 16.35 20.59 -0.27
N HIS A 73 16.95 20.23 -1.41
CA HIS A 73 18.39 20.33 -1.60
C HIS A 73 18.73 21.70 -2.18
#